data_AF-A0A662C6I4-F1
#
_entry.id   AF-A0A662C6I4-F1
#
_cell.length_a   1.000
_cell.length_b   1.000
_cell.length_c   1.000
_cell.angle_alpha   90.00
_cell.angle_beta   90.00
_cell.angle_gamma   90.00
#
_symmetry.space_group_name_H-M   'P 1'
#
loop_
_entity.id
_entity.type
_entity.pdbx_description
1 polymer ?
#
loop_
_entity_poly.entity_id
_entity_poly.type
_entity_poly.pdbx_seq_one_letter_code
_entity_poly.pdbx_strand_id
1 'polypeptide(L)'
;MESIGFNVILKENVKEADIYQLQKILDSREFILSTEYITKEEAALETEQMLGEDFIRFLGYNPLPPSIRVRLHQRWANPDSVMIIEQDLMQYDSIEEVYYKKSLLYTVNENIRQITLIILGFSILLTLISVTLINNTIRLSIYSKRFIINTMQLVGATRSFIRKPFLFTSAAMGFTGSLVALAILFGLIYLLQEEFEGVISFKDYDMMSILALGVILTGIVLN
;
A
#
# COMPACT_ATOMS: atom_id res chain seq x y z
N MET A 1 8.35 4.89 13.15
CA MET A 1 8.83 4.33 11.86
C MET A 1 9.16 2.85 12.07
N GLU A 2 8.19 1.94 12.00
CA GLU A 2 8.50 0.53 11.79
C GLU A 2 8.67 0.29 10.29
N SER A 3 9.86 0.60 9.79
CA SER A 3 10.27 0.17 8.46
C SER A 3 10.32 -1.35 8.45
N ILE A 4 9.59 -1.97 7.52
CA ILE A 4 9.81 -3.39 7.21
C ILE A 4 11.28 -3.52 6.80
N GLY A 5 12.01 -4.24 7.61
CA GLY A 5 13.44 -4.40 7.54
C GLY A 5 13.84 -5.76 8.07
N PHE A 6 15.11 -6.09 7.89
CA PHE A 6 15.68 -7.34 8.37
C PHE A 6 17.02 -7.05 9.03
N ASN A 7 17.39 -7.91 9.97
CA ASN A 7 18.69 -7.84 10.61
C ASN A 7 19.62 -8.80 9.89
N VAL A 8 20.69 -8.28 9.31
CA VAL A 8 21.74 -9.06 8.70
C VAL A 8 22.76 -9.39 9.79
N ILE A 9 22.82 -10.65 10.19
CA ILE A 9 23.78 -11.15 11.17
C ILE A 9 25.12 -11.37 10.49
N LEU A 10 26.18 -10.82 11.09
CA LEU A 10 27.53 -10.92 10.58
C LEU A 10 28.29 -12.01 11.33
N LYS A 11 29.24 -12.67 10.65
CA LYS A 11 30.14 -13.63 11.29
C LYS A 11 31.01 -12.94 12.34
N GLU A 12 31.38 -13.65 13.41
CA GLU A 12 32.12 -13.07 14.54
C GLU A 12 33.51 -12.50 14.23
N ASN A 13 34.14 -12.90 13.12
CA ASN A 13 35.53 -12.53 12.78
C ASN A 13 35.65 -11.46 11.67
N VAL A 14 34.58 -10.73 11.37
CA VAL A 14 34.61 -9.66 10.35
C VAL A 14 35.22 -8.40 10.96
N LYS A 15 36.20 -7.78 10.28
CA LYS A 15 36.80 -6.52 10.74
C LYS A 15 35.84 -5.37 10.53
N GLU A 16 35.83 -4.38 11.42
CA GLU A 16 34.98 -3.18 11.29
C GLU A 16 35.13 -2.49 9.92
N ALA A 17 36.35 -2.42 9.38
CA ALA A 17 36.58 -1.85 8.06
C ALA A 17 35.80 -2.57 6.94
N ASP A 18 35.70 -3.90 7.02
CA ASP A 18 34.95 -4.73 6.07
C ASP A 18 33.44 -4.55 6.27
N ILE A 19 32.99 -4.33 7.52
CA ILE A 19 31.59 -4.02 7.85
C ILE A 19 31.17 -2.68 7.23
N TYR A 20 31.97 -1.62 7.39
CA TYR A 20 31.67 -0.33 6.78
C TYR A 20 31.71 -0.38 5.24
N GLN A 21 32.56 -1.25 4.67
CA GLN A 21 32.57 -1.47 3.22
C GLN A 21 31.28 -2.17 2.77
N LEU A 22 30.86 -3.22 3.47
CA LEU A 22 29.60 -3.91 3.20
C LEU A 22 28.41 -2.95 3.33
N GLN A 23 28.41 -2.10 4.37
CA GLN A 23 27.39 -1.10 4.59
C GLN A 23 27.24 -0.15 3.38
N LYS A 24 28.36 0.36 2.83
CA LYS A 24 28.34 1.18 1.61
C LYS A 24 27.83 0.43 0.38
N ILE A 25 28.16 -0.85 0.25
CA ILE A 25 27.65 -1.68 -0.85
C ILE A 25 26.13 -1.83 -0.72
N LEU A 26 25.65 -2.10 0.50
CA LEU A 26 24.22 -2.22 0.79
C LEU A 26 23.48 -0.90 0.54
N ASP A 27 24.00 0.24 1.01
CA ASP A 27 23.39 1.56 0.76
C ASP A 27 23.35 1.94 -0.73
N SER A 28 24.18 1.33 -1.57
CA SER A 28 24.15 1.55 -3.02
C SER A 28 23.06 0.75 -3.74
N ARG A 29 22.37 -0.17 -3.06
CA ARG A 29 21.32 -1.01 -3.64
C ARG A 29 19.99 -0.26 -3.71
N GLU A 30 19.31 -0.38 -4.85
CA GLU A 30 18.01 0.28 -5.09
C GLU A 30 16.89 -0.17 -4.14
N PHE A 31 17.02 -1.33 -3.51
CA PHE A 31 16.02 -1.85 -2.57
C PHE A 31 16.24 -1.38 -1.12
N ILE A 32 17.41 -0.81 -0.80
CA ILE A 32 17.79 -0.41 0.56
C ILE A 32 17.54 1.08 0.74
N LEU A 33 16.76 1.43 1.76
CA LEU A 33 16.50 2.81 2.16
C LEU A 33 17.61 3.35 3.06
N SER A 34 18.06 2.54 4.02
CA SER A 34 19.14 2.89 4.93
C SER A 34 19.68 1.64 5.64
N THR A 35 20.95 1.66 5.99
CA THR A 35 21.57 0.66 6.85
C THR A 35 22.09 1.28 8.14
N GLU A 36 22.00 0.51 9.23
CA GLU A 36 22.49 0.90 10.56
C GLU A 36 23.31 -0.27 11.11
N TYR A 37 24.59 -0.02 11.39
CA TYR A 37 25.45 -1.01 12.04
C TYR A 37 25.15 -1.01 13.54
N ILE A 38 24.87 -2.19 14.08
CA ILE A 38 24.61 -2.40 15.50
C ILE A 38 25.75 -3.24 16.06
N THR A 39 26.49 -2.64 17.00
CA THR A 39 27.60 -3.32 17.68
C THR A 39 27.09 -4.39 18.65
N LYS A 40 27.99 -5.27 19.12
CA LYS A 40 27.62 -6.28 20.12
C LYS A 40 27.11 -5.61 21.40
N GLU A 41 27.70 -4.49 21.79
CA GLU A 41 27.37 -3.71 22.98
C GLU A 41 26.02 -3.01 22.84
N GLU A 42 25.74 -2.41 21.68
CA GLU A 42 24.46 -1.76 21.39
C GLU A 42 23.31 -2.77 21.35
N ALA A 43 23.53 -3.91 20.68
CA ALA A 43 22.54 -4.99 20.63
C ALA A 43 22.21 -5.52 22.03
N ALA A 44 23.21 -5.62 22.91
CA ALA A 44 22.99 -6.02 24.30
C ALA A 44 22.18 -4.99 25.07
N LEU A 45 22.52 -3.71 24.96
CA LEU A 45 21.81 -2.64 25.65
C LEU A 45 20.33 -2.55 25.21
N GLU A 46 20.05 -2.68 23.91
CA GLU A 46 18.67 -2.73 23.37
C GLU A 46 17.91 -3.95 23.91
N THR A 47 18.58 -5.11 23.96
CA THR A 47 17.97 -6.36 24.45
C THR A 47 17.70 -6.34 25.96
N GLU A 48 18.62 -5.79 26.76
CA GLU A 48 18.42 -5.59 28.21
C GLU A 48 17.24 -4.67 28.50
N GLN A 49 17.09 -3.59 27.73
CA GLN A 49 15.94 -2.68 27.85
C GLN A 49 14.62 -3.37 27.50
N MET A 50 14.61 -4.26 26.50
CA MET A 50 13.43 -5.02 26.12
C MET A 50 13.04 -6.09 27.14
N LEU A 51 14.03 -6.78 27.72
CA LEU A 51 13.83 -7.86 28.69
C LEU A 51 13.61 -7.34 30.11
N GLY A 52 14.15 -6.17 30.44
CA GLY A 52 14.18 -5.62 31.80
C GLY A 52 15.20 -6.29 32.72
N GLU A 53 16.10 -7.13 32.19
CA GLU A 53 17.09 -7.90 32.94
C GLU A 53 18.47 -7.85 32.25
N ASP A 54 19.53 -7.83 33.06
CA ASP A 54 20.93 -7.91 32.63
C ASP A 54 21.30 -9.38 32.37
N PHE A 55 21.10 -9.81 31.12
CA PHE A 55 21.40 -11.17 30.69
C PHE A 55 22.91 -11.43 30.58
N ILE A 56 23.73 -10.39 30.35
CA ILE A 56 25.19 -10.53 30.26
C ILE A 56 25.74 -10.96 31.61
N ARG A 57 25.25 -10.38 32.71
CA ARG A 57 25.64 -10.75 34.06
C ARG A 57 25.23 -12.17 34.42
N PHE A 58 24.11 -12.66 33.87
CA PHE A 58 23.66 -14.03 34.06
C PHE A 58 24.51 -15.05 33.27
N LEU A 59 24.85 -14.75 32.01
CA LEU A 59 25.61 -15.65 31.13
C LEU A 59 27.13 -15.54 31.31
N GLY A 60 27.63 -14.44 31.87
CA GLY A 60 29.05 -14.15 32.04
C GLY A 60 29.78 -13.73 30.75
N TYR A 61 29.07 -13.63 29.62
CA TYR A 61 29.57 -13.15 28.33
C TYR A 61 28.42 -12.57 27.49
N ASN A 62 28.75 -11.82 26.44
CA ASN A 62 27.79 -11.31 25.47
C ASN A 62 27.62 -12.31 24.28
N PRO A 63 26.54 -13.10 24.23
CA PRO A 63 26.26 -14.02 23.12
C PRO A 63 25.81 -13.35 21.82
N LEU A 64 25.56 -12.03 21.80
CA LEU A 64 24.97 -11.39 20.63
C LEU A 64 26.02 -11.14 19.54
N PRO A 65 25.76 -11.56 18.30
CA PRO A 65 26.62 -11.24 17.16
C PRO A 65 26.42 -9.78 16.73
N PRO A 66 27.42 -9.19 16.04
CA PRO A 66 27.24 -7.89 15.42
C PRO A 66 26.26 -8.01 14.24
N SER A 67 25.47 -6.98 13.98
CA SER A 67 24.46 -7.03 12.92
C SER A 67 24.32 -5.70 12.18
N ILE A 68 23.80 -5.77 10.96
CA ILE A 68 23.40 -4.59 10.18
C ILE A 68 21.88 -4.61 10.07
N ARG A 69 21.23 -3.62 10.66
CA ARG A 69 19.79 -3.39 10.51
C ARG A 69 19.55 -2.71 9.17
N VAL A 70 18.87 -3.41 8.28
CA VAL A 70 18.58 -2.93 6.91
C VAL A 70 17.12 -2.52 6.83
N ARG A 71 16.87 -1.27 6.42
CA ARG A 71 15.53 -0.77 6.12
C ARG A 71 15.31 -0.81 4.61
N LEU A 72 14.20 -1.39 4.18
CA LEU A 72 13.87 -1.47 2.76
C LEU A 72 12.99 -0.30 2.31
N HIS A 73 13.10 0.05 1.02
CA HIS A 73 12.09 0.86 0.36
C HIS A 73 10.75 0.12 0.31
N GLN A 74 9.63 0.84 0.49
CA GLN A 74 8.29 0.25 0.56
C GLN A 74 7.92 -0.64 -0.64
N ARG A 75 8.38 -0.27 -1.85
CA ARG A 75 8.19 -1.06 -3.08
C ARG A 75 8.76 -2.49 -2.99
N TRP A 76 9.80 -2.67 -2.19
CA TRP A 76 10.52 -3.94 -2.01
C TRP A 76 10.17 -4.64 -0.68
N ALA A 77 9.32 -4.02 0.14
CA ALA A 77 8.88 -4.55 1.43
C ALA A 77 7.74 -5.58 1.29
N ASN A 78 7.83 -6.48 0.30
CA ASN A 78 6.88 -7.57 0.09
C ASN A 78 7.58 -8.94 0.28
N PRO A 79 6.84 -10.01 0.66
CA PRO A 79 7.44 -11.31 0.99
C PRO A 79 8.32 -11.89 -0.12
N ASP A 80 7.89 -11.78 -1.37
CA ASP A 80 8.61 -12.31 -2.54
C ASP A 80 9.94 -11.57 -2.77
N SER A 81 9.92 -10.24 -2.66
CA SER A 81 11.12 -9.40 -2.80
C SER A 81 12.09 -9.64 -1.66
N VAL A 82 11.60 -9.76 -0.42
CA VAL A 82 12.45 -10.06 0.75
C VAL A 82 13.13 -11.42 0.59
N MET A 83 12.44 -12.43 0.04
CA MET A 83 13.05 -13.73 -0.24
C MET A 83 14.15 -13.66 -1.30
N ILE A 84 13.97 -12.87 -2.36
CA ILE A 84 15.01 -12.65 -3.38
C ILE A 84 16.20 -11.88 -2.79
N ILE A 85 15.93 -10.86 -1.96
CA ILE A 85 16.96 -10.07 -1.28
C ILE A 85 17.75 -10.94 -0.29
N GLU A 86 17.08 -11.80 0.49
CA GLU A 86 17.74 -12.79 1.36
C GLU A 86 18.73 -13.64 0.55
N GLN A 87 18.31 -14.17 -0.60
CA GLN A 87 19.20 -14.98 -1.46
C GLN A 87 20.36 -14.18 -2.06
N ASP A 88 20.18 -12.90 -2.39
CA ASP A 88 21.27 -12.02 -2.85
C ASP A 88 22.29 -11.76 -1.72
N LEU A 89 21.79 -11.47 -0.52
CA LEU A 89 22.61 -11.18 0.65
C LEU A 89 23.37 -12.39 1.18
N MET A 90 22.79 -13.58 1.11
CA MET A 90 23.46 -14.81 1.52
C MET A 90 24.65 -15.19 0.62
N GLN A 91 24.90 -14.48 -0.50
CA GLN A 91 26.10 -14.67 -1.32
C GLN A 91 27.36 -14.02 -0.74
N TYR A 92 27.22 -13.08 0.21
CA TYR A 92 28.38 -12.44 0.84
C TYR A 92 28.92 -13.31 1.97
N ASP A 93 30.19 -13.69 1.90
CA ASP A 93 30.81 -14.54 2.92
C ASP A 93 30.86 -13.90 4.31
N SER A 94 30.76 -12.57 4.41
CA SER A 94 30.69 -11.84 5.69
C SER A 94 29.34 -11.99 6.41
N ILE A 95 28.29 -12.42 5.70
CA ILE A 95 26.93 -12.57 6.22
C ILE A 95 26.74 -14.01 6.69
N GLU A 96 26.25 -14.17 7.91
CA GLU A 96 25.95 -15.47 8.50
C GLU A 96 24.47 -15.84 8.29
N GLU A 97 23.57 -14.91 8.60
CA GLU A 97 22.13 -15.12 8.51
C GLU A 97 21.39 -13.80 8.24
N VAL A 98 20.28 -13.86 7.53
CA VAL A 98 19.36 -12.73 7.39
C VAL A 98 18.11 -13.02 8.22
N TYR A 99 18.00 -12.38 9.38
CA TYR A 99 16.90 -12.58 10.31
C TYR A 99 15.74 -11.64 10.02
N TYR A 100 14.58 -12.22 9.73
CA TYR A 100 13.31 -11.50 9.56
C TYR A 100 12.13 -12.38 9.97
N LYS A 101 11.05 -11.76 10.48
CA LYS A 101 9.84 -12.48 10.90
C LYS A 101 9.03 -12.96 9.68
N LYS A 102 9.46 -14.07 9.07
CA LYS A 102 8.82 -14.71 7.90
C LYS A 102 7.30 -14.87 8.10
N SER A 103 6.89 -15.47 9.21
CA SER A 103 5.47 -15.79 9.47
C SER A 103 4.55 -14.56 9.51
N LEU A 104 5.02 -13.43 10.04
CA LEU A 104 4.21 -12.22 10.12
C LEU A 104 4.02 -11.57 8.75
N LEU A 105 5.08 -11.49 7.93
CA LEU A 105 4.99 -10.92 6.59
C LEU A 105 4.07 -11.73 5.68
N TYR A 106 4.17 -13.06 5.71
CA TYR A 106 3.28 -13.92 4.93
C TYR A 106 1.82 -13.84 5.41
N THR A 107 1.58 -13.87 6.72
CA THR A 107 0.21 -13.81 7.28
C THR A 107 -0.47 -12.47 6.98
N VAL A 108 0.26 -11.35 7.13
CA VAL A 108 -0.28 -10.02 6.82
C VAL A 108 -0.58 -9.89 5.33
N ASN A 109 0.32 -10.33 4.46
CA ASN A 109 0.11 -10.25 3.01
C ASN A 109 -1.07 -11.13 2.56
N GLU A 110 -1.20 -12.35 3.09
CA GLU A 110 -2.32 -13.24 2.81
C GLU A 110 -3.66 -12.61 3.22
N ASN A 111 -3.72 -12.04 4.42
CA ASN A 111 -4.92 -11.36 4.92
C ASN A 111 -5.29 -10.16 4.04
N ILE A 112 -4.30 -9.33 3.66
CA ILE A 112 -4.52 -8.21 2.74
C ILE A 112 -5.05 -8.71 1.39
N ARG A 113 -4.50 -9.82 0.87
CA ARG A 113 -4.96 -10.41 -0.40
C ARG A 113 -6.40 -10.90 -0.30
N GLN A 114 -6.76 -11.60 0.77
CA GLN A 114 -8.13 -12.07 0.99
C GLN A 114 -9.12 -10.92 1.12
N ILE A 115 -8.77 -9.89 1.92
CA ILE A 115 -9.61 -8.69 2.07
C ILE A 115 -9.78 -7.99 0.71
N THR A 116 -8.71 -7.86 -0.07
CA THR A 116 -8.74 -7.26 -1.41
C THR A 116 -9.67 -8.03 -2.34
N LEU A 117 -9.62 -9.36 -2.33
CA LEU A 117 -10.51 -10.21 -3.13
C LEU A 117 -11.99 -10.04 -2.73
N ILE A 118 -12.28 -9.95 -1.43
CA ILE A 118 -13.63 -9.73 -0.94
C ILE A 118 -14.14 -8.35 -1.40
N ILE A 119 -13.35 -7.29 -1.19
CA ILE A 119 -13.70 -5.92 -1.61
C ILE A 119 -13.90 -5.85 -3.13
N LEU A 120 -13.05 -6.51 -3.92
CA LEU A 120 -13.19 -6.57 -5.37
C LEU A 120 -14.51 -7.24 -5.76
N GLY A 121 -14.88 -8.35 -5.12
CA GLY A 121 -16.17 -9.00 -5.32
C GLY A 121 -17.36 -8.08 -5.02
N PHE A 122 -17.31 -7.37 -3.88
CA PHE A 122 -18.33 -6.36 -3.54
C PHE A 122 -18.37 -5.21 -4.54
N SER A 123 -17.22 -4.73 -5.01
CA SER A 123 -17.12 -3.65 -6.00
C SER A 123 -17.79 -4.05 -7.32
N ILE A 124 -17.54 -5.27 -7.81
CA ILE A 124 -18.18 -5.79 -9.03
C ILE A 124 -19.70 -5.88 -8.84
N LEU A 125 -20.16 -6.39 -7.70
CA LEU A 125 -21.58 -6.49 -7.40
C LEU A 125 -22.26 -5.11 -7.36
N LEU A 126 -21.67 -4.15 -6.65
CA LEU A 126 -22.17 -2.78 -6.57
C LEU A 126 -22.18 -2.09 -7.93
N THR A 127 -21.18 -2.37 -8.77
CA THR A 127 -21.11 -1.88 -10.16
C THR A 127 -22.30 -2.41 -10.97
N LEU A 128 -22.61 -3.70 -10.89
CA LEU A 128 -23.77 -4.30 -11.58
C LEU A 128 -25.10 -3.71 -11.10
N ILE A 129 -25.25 -3.52 -9.80
CA ILE A 129 -26.45 -2.88 -9.21
C ILE A 129 -26.59 -1.46 -9.74
N SER A 130 -25.51 -0.67 -9.74
CA SER A 130 -25.49 0.71 -10.22
C SER A 130 -25.89 0.80 -11.70
N VAL A 131 -25.28 -0.02 -12.57
CA VAL A 131 -25.62 -0.07 -14.01
C VAL A 131 -27.09 -0.46 -14.23
N THR A 132 -27.62 -1.38 -13.41
CA THR A 132 -29.03 -1.80 -13.49
C THR A 132 -29.97 -0.67 -13.09
N LEU A 133 -29.67 0.02 -11.98
CA LEU A 133 -30.45 1.18 -11.51
C LEU A 133 -30.46 2.31 -12.54
N ILE A 134 -29.32 2.58 -13.18
CA ILE A 134 -29.20 3.63 -14.20
C ILE A 134 -30.01 3.26 -15.45
N ASN A 135 -29.89 2.04 -15.94
CA ASN A 135 -30.72 1.57 -17.07
C ASN A 135 -32.21 1.70 -16.78
N ASN A 136 -32.64 1.35 -15.57
CA ASN A 136 -34.03 1.49 -15.14
C ASN A 136 -34.44 2.96 -15.02
N THR A 137 -33.58 3.81 -14.46
CA THR A 137 -33.83 5.25 -14.28
C THR A 137 -33.93 5.98 -15.62
N ILE A 138 -33.04 5.70 -16.57
CA ILE A 138 -33.09 6.25 -17.92
C ILE A 138 -34.40 5.84 -18.61
N ARG A 139 -34.79 4.56 -18.50
CA ARG A 139 -36.05 4.07 -19.09
C ARG A 139 -37.27 4.78 -18.50
N LEU A 140 -37.33 4.91 -17.17
CA LEU A 140 -38.39 5.64 -16.47
C LEU A 140 -38.44 7.13 -16.89
N SER A 141 -37.28 7.77 -16.96
CA SER A 141 -37.16 9.19 -17.33
C SER A 141 -37.60 9.46 -18.78
N ILE A 142 -37.21 8.59 -19.72
CA ILE A 142 -37.67 8.61 -21.12
C ILE A 142 -39.18 8.41 -21.20
N TYR A 143 -39.73 7.45 -20.44
CA TYR A 143 -41.17 7.19 -20.44
C TYR A 143 -41.97 8.39 -19.92
N SER A 144 -41.49 9.04 -18.85
CA SER A 144 -42.11 10.24 -18.27
C SER A 144 -42.09 11.43 -19.24
N LYS A 145 -41.03 11.58 -20.04
CA LYS A 145 -40.87 12.67 -21.03
C LYS A 145 -41.26 12.27 -22.47
N ARG A 146 -41.97 11.16 -22.66
CA ARG A 146 -42.28 10.59 -23.99
C ARG A 146 -42.93 11.60 -24.96
N PHE A 147 -43.81 12.46 -24.46
CA PHE A 147 -44.51 13.46 -25.28
C PHE A 147 -43.55 14.54 -25.82
N ILE A 148 -42.65 15.02 -24.97
CA ILE A 148 -41.62 16.00 -25.35
C ILE A 148 -40.65 15.38 -26.35
N ILE A 149 -40.24 14.13 -26.11
CA ILE A 149 -39.34 13.39 -27.00
C ILE A 149 -39.96 13.20 -28.39
N ASN A 150 -41.23 12.79 -28.45
CA ASN A 150 -41.95 12.64 -29.72
C ASN A 150 -42.08 13.98 -30.46
N THR A 151 -42.37 15.07 -29.75
CA THR A 151 -42.44 16.41 -30.35
C THR A 151 -41.09 16.85 -30.91
N MET A 152 -39.99 16.63 -30.17
CA MET A 152 -38.63 16.91 -30.65
C MET A 152 -38.28 16.11 -31.90
N GLN A 153 -38.68 14.84 -31.97
CA GLN A 153 -38.46 14.01 -33.16
C GLN A 153 -39.23 14.51 -34.39
N LEU A 154 -40.44 15.05 -34.21
CA LEU A 154 -41.24 15.62 -35.30
C LEU A 154 -40.61 16.88 -35.92
N VAL A 155 -39.80 17.62 -35.16
CA VAL A 155 -39.06 18.81 -35.63
C VAL A 155 -37.66 18.42 -36.17
N GLY A 156 -37.35 17.12 -36.29
CA GLY A 156 -36.09 16.62 -36.84
C GLY A 156 -34.92 16.54 -35.85
N ALA A 157 -35.19 16.59 -34.53
CA ALA A 157 -34.12 16.47 -33.53
C ALA A 157 -33.46 15.09 -33.57
N THR A 158 -32.13 15.07 -33.60
CA THR A 158 -31.35 13.83 -33.61
C THR A 158 -31.39 13.12 -32.25
N ARG A 159 -31.27 11.78 -32.24
CA ARG A 159 -31.26 10.98 -31.00
C ARG A 159 -30.19 11.42 -30.00
N SER A 160 -29.07 11.98 -30.47
CA SER A 160 -28.01 12.54 -29.63
C SER A 160 -28.46 13.81 -28.91
N PHE A 161 -29.17 14.71 -29.60
CA PHE A 161 -29.69 15.95 -29.01
C PHE A 161 -30.66 15.68 -27.85
N ILE A 162 -31.49 14.64 -27.99
CA ILE A 162 -32.45 14.23 -26.96
C ILE A 162 -31.74 13.62 -25.73
N ARG A 163 -30.64 12.88 -25.93
CA ARG A 163 -29.91 12.20 -24.84
C ARG A 163 -28.91 13.09 -24.10
N LYS A 164 -28.34 14.09 -24.77
CA LYS A 164 -27.34 15.02 -24.20
C LYS A 164 -27.69 15.59 -22.82
N PRO A 165 -28.89 16.15 -22.57
CA PRO A 165 -29.19 16.73 -21.26
C PRO A 165 -29.18 15.68 -20.14
N PHE A 166 -29.65 14.46 -20.42
CA PHE A 166 -29.63 13.37 -19.44
C PHE A 166 -28.20 12.91 -19.13
N LEU A 167 -27.35 12.78 -20.16
CA LEU A 167 -25.94 12.43 -19.99
C LEU A 167 -25.19 13.47 -19.17
N PHE A 168 -25.50 14.76 -19.34
CA PHE A 168 -24.88 15.83 -18.56
C PHE A 168 -25.30 15.79 -17.09
N THR A 169 -26.58 15.55 -16.81
CA THR A 169 -27.08 15.42 -15.43
C THR A 169 -26.46 14.21 -14.73
N SER A 170 -26.39 13.08 -15.43
CA SER A 170 -25.71 11.86 -15.01
C SER A 170 -24.23 12.10 -14.67
N ALA A 171 -23.47 12.71 -15.58
CA ALA A 171 -22.07 13.04 -15.36
C ALA A 171 -21.86 14.01 -14.18
N ALA A 172 -22.74 14.99 -14.01
CA ALA A 172 -22.68 15.91 -12.87
C ALA A 172 -22.96 15.20 -11.53
N MET A 173 -23.94 14.30 -11.50
CA MET A 173 -24.21 13.45 -10.32
C MET A 173 -23.01 12.55 -10.02
N GLY A 174 -22.43 11.90 -11.04
CA GLY A 174 -21.22 11.09 -10.91
C GLY A 174 -20.02 11.86 -10.38
N PHE A 175 -19.80 13.08 -10.87
CA PHE A 175 -18.75 13.97 -10.39
C PHE A 175 -18.94 14.31 -8.90
N THR A 176 -20.14 14.77 -8.51
CA THR A 176 -20.41 15.10 -7.10
C THR A 176 -20.31 13.88 -6.18
N GLY A 177 -20.77 12.71 -6.62
CA GLY A 177 -20.64 11.46 -5.87
C GLY A 177 -19.18 11.04 -5.68
N SER A 178 -18.36 11.16 -6.73
CA SER A 178 -16.92 10.88 -6.66
C SER A 178 -16.19 11.83 -5.71
N LEU A 179 -16.59 13.10 -5.68
CA LEU A 179 -16.02 14.10 -4.77
C LEU A 179 -16.33 13.77 -3.30
N VAL A 180 -17.56 13.35 -3.01
CA VAL A 180 -17.96 12.90 -1.66
C VAL A 180 -17.19 11.63 -1.27
N ALA A 181 -17.07 10.67 -2.18
CA ALA A 181 -16.32 9.44 -1.93
C ALA A 181 -14.84 9.74 -1.62
N LEU A 182 -14.22 10.66 -2.37
CA LEU A 182 -12.85 11.10 -2.11
C LEU A 182 -12.71 11.80 -0.76
N ALA A 183 -13.66 12.66 -0.39
CA ALA A 183 -13.65 13.33 0.92
C ALA A 183 -13.71 12.30 2.07
N ILE A 184 -14.56 11.27 1.95
CA ILE A 184 -14.65 10.19 2.93
C ILE A 184 -13.35 9.38 2.96
N LEU A 185 -12.79 9.03 1.79
CA LEU A 185 -11.56 8.26 1.70
C LEU A 185 -10.39 9.00 2.37
N PHE A 186 -10.16 10.26 2.01
CA PHE A 186 -9.09 11.05 2.61
C PHE A 186 -9.33 11.30 4.10
N GLY A 187 -10.59 11.51 4.53
CA GLY A 187 -10.94 11.61 5.94
C GLY A 187 -10.65 10.34 6.72
N LEU A 188 -10.96 9.16 6.15
CA LEU A 188 -10.68 7.87 6.77
C LEU A 188 -9.17 7.61 6.86
N ILE A 189 -8.41 7.93 5.81
CA ILE A 189 -6.95 7.83 5.82
C ILE A 189 -6.36 8.72 6.92
N TYR A 190 -6.85 9.96 7.04
CA TYR A 190 -6.40 10.89 8.07
C TYR A 190 -6.66 10.35 9.49
N LEU A 191 -7.83 9.78 9.75
CA LEU A 191 -8.17 9.19 11.05
C LEU A 191 -7.36 7.92 11.35
N LEU A 192 -7.17 7.05 10.36
CA LEU A 192 -6.39 5.81 10.51
C LEU A 192 -4.88 6.07 10.67
N GLN A 193 -4.39 7.24 10.27
CA GLN A 193 -2.98 7.59 10.43
C GLN A 193 -2.55 7.64 11.90
N GLU A 194 -3.43 8.06 12.81
CA GLU A 194 -3.12 8.12 14.25
C GLU A 194 -2.99 6.72 14.87
N GLU A 195 -3.74 5.71 14.38
CA GLU A 195 -3.65 4.34 14.91
C GLU A 195 -2.60 3.47 14.20
N PHE A 196 -2.27 3.76 12.93
CA PHE A 196 -1.37 2.96 12.11
C PHE A 196 -0.19 3.79 11.58
N GLU A 197 0.67 4.25 12.51
CA GLU A 197 1.94 4.91 12.15
C GLU A 197 2.83 4.00 11.28
N GLY A 198 2.75 4.15 9.96
CA GLY A 198 3.67 3.50 9.01
C GLY A 198 3.03 2.70 7.88
N VAL A 199 1.72 2.41 7.94
CA VAL A 199 1.04 1.64 6.87
C VAL A 199 0.60 2.53 5.71
N ILE A 200 0.15 3.77 6.00
CA ILE A 200 -0.28 4.72 4.98
C ILE A 200 0.61 5.97 5.07
N SER A 201 1.66 6.02 4.26
CA SER A 201 2.48 7.21 4.16
C SER A 201 1.94 8.11 3.06
N PHE A 202 1.48 9.31 3.43
CA PHE A 202 1.06 10.39 2.51
C PHE A 202 2.16 10.86 1.54
N LYS A 203 3.35 10.24 1.56
CA LYS A 203 4.50 10.64 0.73
C LYS A 203 4.35 10.27 -0.75
N ASP A 204 3.51 9.30 -1.11
CA ASP A 204 3.23 8.98 -2.51
C ASP A 204 2.05 9.81 -3.05
N TYR A 205 2.28 11.13 -3.18
CA TYR A 205 1.32 12.06 -3.79
C TYR A 205 0.92 11.62 -5.21
N ASP A 206 1.84 10.98 -5.94
CA ASP A 206 1.58 10.45 -7.28
C ASP A 206 0.49 9.37 -7.26
N MET A 207 0.62 8.38 -6.37
CA MET A 207 -0.37 7.31 -6.25
C MET A 207 -1.74 7.83 -5.81
N MET A 208 -1.77 8.77 -4.86
CA MET A 208 -3.02 9.40 -4.41
C MET A 208 -3.71 10.19 -5.53
N SER A 209 -2.92 10.90 -6.35
CA SER A 209 -3.46 11.66 -7.48
C SER A 209 -4.05 10.75 -8.57
N ILE A 210 -3.36 9.65 -8.88
CA ILE A 210 -3.83 8.64 -9.84
C ILE A 210 -5.12 7.98 -9.35
N LEU A 211 -5.19 7.62 -8.07
CA LEU A 211 -6.40 7.08 -7.46
C LEU A 211 -7.56 8.07 -7.51
N ALA A 212 -7.31 9.34 -7.16
CA ALA A 212 -8.33 10.38 -7.19
C ALA A 212 -8.90 10.58 -8.60
N LEU A 213 -8.03 10.65 -9.60
CA LEU A 213 -8.44 10.72 -11.01
C LEU A 213 -9.21 9.48 -11.44
N GLY A 214 -8.78 8.29 -11.05
CA GLY A 214 -9.48 7.04 -11.33
C GLY A 214 -10.89 7.01 -10.76
N VAL A 215 -11.07 7.42 -9.50
CA VAL A 215 -12.38 7.50 -8.84
C VAL A 215 -13.32 8.50 -9.51
N ILE A 216 -12.81 9.67 -9.91
CA ILE A 216 -13.61 10.66 -10.63
C ILE A 216 -14.03 10.15 -12.00
N LEU A 217 -13.09 9.58 -12.76
CA LEU A 217 -13.35 9.04 -14.10
C LEU A 217 -14.37 7.90 -14.05
N THR A 218 -14.17 6.95 -13.14
CA THR A 218 -15.12 5.84 -12.94
C THR A 218 -16.47 6.33 -12.47
N GLY A 219 -16.53 7.31 -11.57
CA GLY A 219 -17.78 7.92 -11.10
C GLY A 219 -18.58 8.60 -12.22
N ILE A 220 -17.90 9.31 -13.13
CA ILE A 220 -18.51 9.95 -14.31
C ILE A 220 -18.93 8.93 -15.37
N VAL A 221 -18.15 7.86 -15.58
CA VAL A 221 -18.47 6.83 -16.58
C VAL A 221 -19.61 5.93 -16.11
N LEU A 222 -19.68 5.66 -14.80
CA LEU A 222 -20.71 4.81 -14.23
C LEU A 222 -22.08 5.47 -14.15
N ASN A 223 -22.17 6.78 -13.83
CA ASN A 223 -23.43 7.52 -13.61
C ASN A 223 -23.95 8.23 -14.84
#